data_AF-K1U9T7-F1
#
_entry.id   AF-K1U9T7-F1
#
_cell.length_a   1.000
_cell.length_b   1.000
_cell.length_c   1.000
_cell.angle_alpha   90.00
_cell.angle_beta   90.00
_cell.angle_gamma   90.00
#
_symmetry.space_group_name_H-M   'P 1'
#
loop_
_entity.id
_entity.type
_entity.pdbx_description
1 polymer ?
#
loop_
_entity_poly.entity_id
_entity_poly.type
_entity_poly.pdbx_seq_one_letter_code
_entity_poly.pdbx_strand_id
1 'polypeptide(L)'
;NPEADEIIGGYRYLLGKDWLLDEKGQPKLATSHMFHFSDKFLKEYMPYTVELGRSFVSLEYQNVRTNTKSIFALDNLWDGLGALTVLYPEVKYFFGKMTMYPSYIRRGRDMILYFLKKHFDDKENLVIPMKPLKLDTPESDLAAIFTEDDFKADYRILNREVRKLGYNIPPLVNAYMSLSPTMKLFGTAINYGFGDVEETGILIAIDEILEEKRVRHINSFIKEHPEALKITSGANNLIYKEKEI
;
A
#
# COMPACT_ATOMS: atom_id res chain seq x y z
N ASN A 1 -18.52 -9.84 7.82
CA ASN A 1 -19.27 -9.77 9.08
C ASN A 1 -20.02 -11.09 9.22
N PRO A 2 -19.41 -12.12 9.82
CA PRO A 2 -20.00 -13.47 9.85
C PRO A 2 -21.37 -13.52 10.53
N GLU A 3 -21.62 -12.66 11.51
CA GLU A 3 -22.93 -12.58 12.19
C GLU A 3 -24.05 -12.07 11.27
N ALA A 4 -23.70 -11.32 10.23
CA ALA A 4 -24.65 -10.71 9.30
C ALA A 4 -24.49 -11.21 7.84
N ASP A 5 -23.58 -12.15 7.60
CA ASP A 5 -23.21 -12.65 6.26
C ASP A 5 -22.80 -11.56 5.25
N GLU A 6 -22.17 -10.47 5.71
CA GLU A 6 -21.78 -9.34 4.85
C GLU A 6 -20.30 -9.34 4.47
N ILE A 7 -19.99 -8.97 3.23
CA ILE A 7 -18.63 -8.65 2.79
C ILE A 7 -18.31 -7.21 3.18
N ILE A 8 -17.42 -7.04 4.15
CA ILE A 8 -17.05 -5.72 4.68
C ILE A 8 -16.04 -4.99 3.80
N GLY A 9 -15.27 -5.74 3.02
CA GLY A 9 -14.24 -5.23 2.12
C GLY A 9 -13.50 -6.38 1.42
N GLY A 10 -12.60 -6.02 0.51
CA GLY A 10 -11.74 -7.00 -0.14
C GLY A 10 -10.71 -6.36 -1.07
N TYR A 11 -9.85 -7.23 -1.59
CA TYR A 11 -8.88 -6.92 -2.64
C TYR A 11 -8.99 -7.95 -3.75
N ARG A 12 -8.67 -7.53 -4.97
CA ARG A 12 -8.25 -8.47 -6.02
C ARG A 12 -6.74 -8.59 -5.95
N TYR A 13 -6.23 -9.82 -6.06
CA TYR A 13 -4.80 -10.04 -6.15
C TYR A 13 -4.41 -10.79 -7.43
N LEU A 14 -3.16 -10.60 -7.87
CA LEU A 14 -2.56 -11.37 -8.94
C LEU A 14 -1.08 -11.64 -8.62
N LEU A 15 -0.67 -12.90 -8.62
CA LEU A 15 0.72 -13.29 -8.37
C LEU A 15 1.59 -12.88 -9.56
N GLY A 16 2.75 -12.28 -9.29
CA GLY A 16 3.65 -11.78 -10.32
C GLY A 16 4.21 -12.83 -11.25
N LYS A 17 4.34 -14.08 -10.77
CA LYS A 17 4.67 -15.24 -11.62
C LYS A 17 3.61 -15.55 -12.68
N ASP A 18 2.37 -15.10 -12.47
CA ASP A 18 1.23 -15.31 -13.36
C ASP A 18 0.90 -14.07 -14.20
N TRP A 19 1.71 -13.00 -14.11
CA TRP A 19 1.48 -11.80 -14.89
C TRP A 19 1.74 -12.05 -16.38
N LEU A 20 0.74 -11.73 -17.20
CA LEU A 20 0.91 -11.74 -18.64
C LEU A 20 1.66 -10.47 -19.07
N LEU A 21 2.66 -10.63 -19.93
CA LEU A 21 3.37 -9.52 -20.55
C LEU A 21 2.74 -9.18 -21.92
N ASP A 22 2.82 -7.92 -22.31
CA ASP A 22 2.48 -7.45 -23.65
C ASP A 22 3.66 -7.61 -24.63
N GLU A 23 3.45 -7.20 -25.87
CA GLU A 23 4.47 -7.28 -26.94
C GLU A 23 5.71 -6.43 -26.64
N LYS A 24 5.61 -5.46 -25.73
CA LYS A 24 6.72 -4.60 -25.28
C LYS A 24 7.36 -5.11 -24.00
N GLY A 25 6.99 -6.30 -23.53
CA GLY A 25 7.49 -6.89 -22.30
C GLY A 25 6.97 -6.24 -21.02
N GLN A 26 5.91 -5.42 -21.11
CA GLN A 26 5.30 -4.76 -19.94
C GLN A 26 4.12 -5.59 -19.42
N PRO A 27 3.86 -5.60 -18.10
CA PRO A 27 2.83 -6.45 -17.54
C PRO A 27 1.44 -5.93 -17.90
N LYS A 28 0.43 -6.82 -17.98
CA LYS A 28 -0.98 -6.49 -18.24
C LYS A 28 -1.78 -6.47 -16.93
N LEU A 29 -1.69 -5.36 -16.22
CA LEU A 29 -2.31 -5.11 -14.92
C LEU A 29 -3.34 -3.98 -15.01
N ALA A 30 -4.11 -3.79 -13.94
CA ALA A 30 -5.01 -2.64 -13.82
C ALA A 30 -4.27 -1.28 -13.77
N THR A 31 -2.95 -1.29 -13.57
CA THR A 31 -2.09 -0.11 -13.46
C THR A 31 -1.22 0.12 -14.69
N SER A 32 -1.20 -0.80 -15.66
CA SER A 32 -0.23 -0.80 -16.77
C SER A 32 -0.39 0.34 -17.76
N HIS A 33 -1.59 0.95 -17.85
CA HIS A 33 -1.79 2.14 -18.68
C HIS A 33 -1.28 3.43 -18.03
N MET A 34 -0.89 3.39 -16.75
CA MET A 34 -0.40 4.52 -15.98
C MET A 34 1.10 4.44 -15.67
N PHE A 35 1.64 3.22 -15.56
CA PHE A 35 3.00 2.99 -15.06
C PHE A 35 3.82 2.13 -16.02
N HIS A 36 5.10 2.48 -16.13
CA HIS A 36 6.13 1.71 -16.81
C HIS A 36 7.00 0.99 -15.78
N PHE A 37 7.27 -0.28 -16.01
CA PHE A 37 8.04 -1.16 -15.15
C PHE A 37 9.43 -1.38 -15.76
N SER A 38 10.48 -1.18 -14.98
CA SER A 38 11.85 -1.38 -15.43
C SER A 38 12.20 -2.86 -15.57
N ASP A 39 13.20 -3.18 -16.40
CA ASP A 39 13.74 -4.54 -16.52
C ASP A 39 14.15 -5.14 -15.17
N LYS A 40 14.67 -4.30 -14.28
CA LYS A 40 15.04 -4.71 -12.92
C LYS A 40 13.81 -5.16 -12.14
N PHE A 41 12.73 -4.38 -12.16
CA PHE A 41 11.48 -4.78 -11.52
C PHE A 41 10.97 -6.11 -12.09
N LEU A 42 10.94 -6.24 -13.42
CA LEU A 42 10.41 -7.42 -14.09
C LEU A 42 11.20 -8.70 -13.80
N LYS A 43 12.52 -8.61 -13.66
CA LYS A 43 13.38 -9.78 -13.42
C LYS A 43 13.55 -10.10 -11.94
N GLU A 44 13.69 -9.08 -11.09
CA GLU A 44 14.10 -9.26 -9.69
C GLU A 44 12.96 -9.13 -8.69
N TYR A 45 11.90 -8.37 -9.02
CA TYR A 45 10.78 -8.11 -8.11
C TYR A 45 9.52 -8.86 -8.50
N MET A 46 9.13 -8.80 -9.77
CA MET A 46 7.87 -9.36 -10.27
C MET A 46 7.64 -10.82 -9.84
N PRO A 47 8.58 -11.78 -9.97
CA PRO A 47 8.33 -13.17 -9.58
C PRO A 47 7.96 -13.36 -8.11
N TYR A 48 8.33 -12.42 -7.24
CA TYR A 48 8.09 -12.44 -5.79
C TYR A 48 7.06 -11.39 -5.34
N THR A 49 6.34 -10.79 -6.28
CA THR A 49 5.39 -9.71 -6.01
C THR A 49 3.96 -10.21 -6.15
N VAL A 50 3.06 -9.71 -5.31
CA VAL A 50 1.61 -9.80 -5.52
C VAL A 50 1.08 -8.41 -5.85
N GLU A 51 0.42 -8.27 -6.99
CA GLU A 51 -0.37 -7.06 -7.28
C GLU A 51 -1.63 -7.08 -6.45
N LEU A 52 -1.92 -5.97 -5.79
CA LEU A 52 -3.14 -5.71 -5.05
C LEU A 52 -3.89 -4.57 -5.74
N GLY A 53 -5.09 -4.88 -6.21
CA GLY A 53 -5.93 -3.95 -6.95
C GLY A 53 -7.37 -3.98 -6.46
N ARG A 54 -8.12 -2.92 -6.83
CA ARG A 54 -9.57 -2.81 -6.58
C ARG A 54 -9.97 -3.01 -5.11
N SER A 55 -9.10 -2.59 -4.20
CA SER A 55 -9.33 -2.52 -2.77
C SER A 55 -10.61 -1.75 -2.46
N PHE A 56 -11.49 -2.30 -1.63
CA PHE A 56 -12.67 -1.58 -1.17
C PHE A 56 -13.03 -1.93 0.27
N VAL A 57 -13.68 -0.98 0.92
CA VAL A 57 -14.45 -1.16 2.16
C VAL A 57 -15.87 -0.77 1.82
N SER A 58 -16.85 -1.57 2.23
CA SER A 58 -18.29 -1.28 2.06
C SER A 58 -18.67 0.04 2.74
N LEU A 59 -19.63 0.78 2.17
CA LEU A 59 -19.93 2.17 2.56
C LEU A 59 -20.30 2.29 4.05
N GLU A 60 -21.02 1.31 4.57
CA GLU A 60 -21.49 1.18 5.94
C GLU A 60 -20.33 1.07 6.95
N TYR A 61 -19.14 0.72 6.46
CA TYR A 61 -17.92 0.50 7.22
C TYR A 61 -16.80 1.50 6.88
N GLN A 62 -17.09 2.53 6.07
CA GLN A 62 -16.13 3.60 5.77
C GLN A 62 -16.13 4.71 6.81
N ASN A 63 -17.22 4.88 7.56
CA ASN A 63 -17.37 5.95 8.55
C ASN A 63 -17.23 5.43 9.99
N VAL A 64 -16.07 5.73 10.57
CA VAL A 64 -15.70 5.37 11.94
C VAL A 64 -16.62 5.99 13.01
N ARG A 65 -17.27 7.11 12.71
CA ARG A 65 -18.17 7.80 13.66
C ARG A 65 -19.55 7.13 13.76
N THR A 66 -20.01 6.47 12.71
CA THR A 66 -21.33 5.84 12.65
C THR A 66 -21.28 4.37 13.02
N ASN A 67 -20.13 3.71 12.86
CA ASN A 67 -19.99 2.29 13.15
C ASN A 67 -18.58 2.01 13.71
N THR A 68 -18.51 1.60 14.97
CA THR A 68 -17.24 1.22 15.63
C THR A 68 -16.58 0.02 14.97
N LYS A 69 -17.35 -0.85 14.27
CA LYS A 69 -16.79 -1.96 13.47
C LYS A 69 -15.97 -1.46 12.27
N SER A 70 -16.17 -0.22 11.80
CA SER A 70 -15.38 0.40 10.72
C SER A 70 -13.90 0.54 11.06
N ILE A 71 -13.54 0.65 12.35
CA ILE A 71 -12.14 0.72 12.80
C ILE A 71 -11.40 -0.57 12.42
N PHE A 72 -12.11 -1.70 12.45
CA PHE A 72 -11.54 -3.02 12.17
C PHE A 72 -11.61 -3.40 10.69
N ALA A 73 -12.29 -2.63 9.84
CA ALA A 73 -12.41 -2.99 8.42
C ALA A 73 -11.04 -2.99 7.71
N LEU A 74 -10.19 -1.99 7.98
CA LEU A 74 -8.81 -1.98 7.47
C LEU A 74 -7.94 -3.06 8.12
N ASP A 75 -8.14 -3.35 9.41
CA ASP A 75 -7.38 -4.39 10.10
C ASP A 75 -7.76 -5.80 9.61
N ASN A 76 -9.03 -6.09 9.35
CA ASN A 76 -9.46 -7.38 8.81
C ASN A 76 -9.00 -7.58 7.35
N LEU A 77 -8.84 -6.48 6.61
CA LEU A 77 -8.23 -6.50 5.29
C LEU A 77 -6.76 -6.99 5.36
N TRP A 78 -6.07 -6.77 6.48
CA TRP A 78 -4.73 -7.33 6.73
C TRP A 78 -4.73 -8.83 6.96
N ASP A 79 -5.79 -9.42 7.52
CA ASP A 79 -5.86 -10.88 7.69
C ASP A 79 -5.79 -11.59 6.33
N GLY A 80 -6.47 -11.04 5.32
CA GLY A 80 -6.39 -11.53 3.94
C GLY A 80 -4.99 -11.40 3.33
N LEU A 81 -4.28 -10.30 3.61
CA LEU A 81 -2.89 -10.12 3.17
C LEU A 81 -1.96 -11.09 3.89
N GLY A 82 -2.16 -11.30 5.19
CA GLY A 82 -1.45 -12.28 6.01
C GLY A 82 -1.61 -13.70 5.45
N ALA A 83 -2.84 -14.10 5.09
CA ALA A 83 -3.13 -15.38 4.46
C ALA A 83 -2.33 -15.58 3.15
N LEU A 84 -2.20 -14.54 2.31
CA LEU A 84 -1.39 -14.63 1.08
C LEU A 84 0.08 -14.92 1.38
N THR A 85 0.64 -14.36 2.46
CA THR A 85 2.05 -14.63 2.84
C THR A 85 2.29 -16.07 3.28
N VAL A 86 1.25 -16.73 3.78
CA VAL A 86 1.30 -18.12 4.23
C VAL A 86 1.05 -19.08 3.05
N LEU A 87 0.05 -18.78 2.22
CA LEU A 87 -0.29 -19.57 1.04
C LEU A 87 0.77 -19.50 -0.06
N TYR A 88 1.47 -18.37 -0.18
CA TYR A 88 2.52 -18.11 -1.16
C TYR A 88 3.79 -17.64 -0.45
N PRO A 89 4.52 -18.56 0.24
CA PRO A 89 5.68 -18.22 1.04
C PRO A 89 6.87 -17.69 0.21
N GLU A 90 6.83 -17.82 -1.12
CA GLU A 90 7.80 -17.20 -2.02
C GLU A 90 7.60 -15.69 -2.19
N VAL A 91 6.43 -15.15 -1.85
CA VAL A 91 6.12 -13.73 -2.01
C VAL A 91 6.88 -12.91 -0.98
N LYS A 92 7.51 -11.84 -1.48
CA LYS A 92 8.30 -10.88 -0.71
C LYS A 92 7.71 -9.48 -0.73
N TYR A 93 6.92 -9.15 -1.76
CA TYR A 93 6.44 -7.79 -1.98
C TYR A 93 4.94 -7.74 -2.26
N PHE A 94 4.29 -6.73 -1.71
CA PHE A 94 2.98 -6.27 -2.16
C PHE A 94 3.17 -5.03 -3.04
N PHE A 95 2.69 -5.10 -4.28
CA PHE A 95 2.63 -3.97 -5.18
C PHE A 95 1.19 -3.52 -5.33
N GLY A 96 0.95 -2.22 -5.28
CA GLY A 96 -0.40 -1.70 -5.46
C GLY A 96 -0.40 -0.21 -5.73
N LYS A 97 -1.60 0.36 -5.64
CA LYS A 97 -1.81 1.80 -5.78
C LYS A 97 -2.67 2.33 -4.65
N MET A 98 -2.37 3.55 -4.23
CA MET A 98 -3.22 4.36 -3.39
C MET A 98 -3.97 5.37 -4.25
N THR A 99 -5.28 5.49 -4.04
CA THR A 99 -6.13 6.38 -4.82
C THR A 99 -6.49 7.64 -4.02
N MET A 100 -6.30 8.81 -4.62
CA MET A 100 -6.84 10.08 -4.13
C MET A 100 -7.86 10.65 -5.11
N TYR A 101 -9.01 11.04 -4.58
CA TYR A 101 -10.11 11.57 -5.38
C TYR A 101 -9.93 13.08 -5.63
N PRO A 102 -10.34 13.60 -6.81
CA PRO A 102 -10.25 15.03 -7.13
C PRO A 102 -11.00 15.96 -6.16
N SER A 103 -11.92 15.42 -5.36
CA SER A 103 -12.66 16.16 -4.33
C SER A 103 -11.82 16.56 -3.12
N TYR A 104 -10.63 15.98 -2.94
CA TYR A 104 -9.72 16.38 -1.87
C TYR A 104 -8.99 17.68 -2.22
N ILE A 105 -8.73 18.53 -1.24
CA ILE A 105 -8.16 19.87 -1.48
C ILE A 105 -6.75 19.77 -2.10
N ARG A 106 -6.55 20.44 -3.25
CA ARG A 106 -5.33 20.37 -4.07
C ARG A 106 -4.04 20.65 -3.29
N ARG A 107 -4.01 21.70 -2.47
CA ARG A 107 -2.86 22.03 -1.61
C ARG A 107 -2.58 20.94 -0.57
N GLY A 108 -3.62 20.36 0.03
CA GLY A 108 -3.48 19.24 0.97
C GLY A 108 -2.93 17.99 0.30
N ARG A 109 -3.43 17.69 -0.90
CA ARG A 109 -2.95 16.60 -1.76
C ARG A 109 -1.49 16.80 -2.16
N ASP A 110 -1.09 18.01 -2.53
CA ASP A 110 0.32 18.33 -2.86
C ASP A 110 1.24 18.13 -1.66
N MET A 111 0.82 18.58 -0.46
CA MET A 111 1.55 18.36 0.78
C MET A 111 1.76 16.87 1.08
N ILE A 112 0.72 16.05 0.90
CA ILE A 112 0.80 14.59 1.10
C ILE A 112 1.75 13.96 0.09
N LEU A 113 1.61 14.28 -1.20
CA LEU A 113 2.46 13.71 -2.26
C LEU A 113 3.92 14.12 -2.09
N TYR A 114 4.19 15.36 -1.72
CA TYR A 114 5.55 15.83 -1.45
C TYR A 114 6.16 15.12 -0.24
N PHE A 115 5.41 15.03 0.87
CA PHE A 115 5.85 14.30 2.06
C PHE A 115 6.17 12.84 1.73
N LEU A 116 5.27 12.14 1.03
CA LEU A 116 5.48 10.74 0.64
C LEU A 116 6.73 10.61 -0.24
N LYS A 117 6.89 11.51 -1.22
CA LYS A 117 8.07 11.50 -2.09
C LYS A 117 9.34 11.74 -1.30
N LYS A 118 9.36 12.71 -0.39
CA LYS A 118 10.54 13.01 0.43
C LYS A 118 11.03 11.79 1.22
N HIS A 119 10.10 11.05 1.83
CA HIS A 119 10.42 9.98 2.77
C HIS A 119 10.48 8.57 2.16
N PHE A 120 9.79 8.33 1.05
CA PHE A 120 9.61 6.99 0.47
C PHE A 120 10.01 6.89 -1.02
N ASP A 121 10.64 7.91 -1.60
CA ASP A 121 11.01 7.94 -3.02
C ASP A 121 11.72 6.65 -3.46
N ASP A 122 11.30 6.10 -4.60
CA ASP A 122 12.05 5.03 -5.23
C ASP A 122 13.29 5.58 -5.95
N LYS A 123 14.47 5.32 -5.38
CA LYS A 123 15.76 5.74 -5.95
C LYS A 123 16.22 4.90 -7.14
N GLU A 124 15.57 3.76 -7.37
CA GLU A 124 15.96 2.80 -8.41
C GLU A 124 15.13 2.93 -9.70
N ASN A 125 14.08 3.75 -9.69
CA ASN A 125 13.14 3.90 -10.80
C ASN A 125 12.59 2.55 -11.30
N LEU A 126 12.22 1.68 -10.36
CA LEU A 126 11.65 0.35 -10.61
C LEU A 126 10.32 0.45 -11.35
N VAL A 127 9.49 1.40 -10.95
CA VAL A 127 8.22 1.72 -11.60
C VAL A 127 8.10 3.22 -11.69
N ILE A 128 7.72 3.74 -12.86
CA ILE A 128 7.59 5.18 -13.10
C ILE A 128 6.25 5.51 -13.77
N PRO A 129 5.56 6.60 -13.40
CA PRO A 129 4.35 7.03 -14.07
C PRO A 129 4.69 7.49 -15.50
N MET A 130 3.96 6.99 -16.49
CA MET A 130 4.15 7.39 -17.89
C MET A 130 3.77 8.86 -18.11
N LYS A 131 2.78 9.36 -17.35
CA LYS A 131 2.36 10.76 -17.32
C LYS A 131 2.30 11.20 -15.85
N PRO A 132 3.43 11.67 -15.27
CA PRO A 132 3.46 12.07 -13.87
C PRO A 132 2.52 13.23 -13.60
N LEU A 133 1.80 13.15 -12.48
CA LEU A 133 1.04 14.27 -11.94
C LEU A 133 2.00 15.43 -11.64
N LYS A 134 1.63 16.65 -12.06
CA LYS A 134 2.31 17.87 -11.66
C LYS A 134 1.62 18.43 -10.42
N LEU A 135 2.40 18.81 -9.42
CA LEU A 135 1.88 19.50 -8.24
C LEU A 135 1.44 20.92 -8.63
N ASP A 136 0.32 21.38 -8.08
CA ASP A 136 -0.16 22.74 -8.31
C ASP A 136 0.57 23.74 -7.40
N THR A 137 0.93 23.29 -6.20
CA THR A 137 1.73 24.04 -5.23
C THR A 137 3.21 24.02 -5.64
N PRO A 138 3.90 25.18 -5.67
CA PRO A 138 5.33 25.24 -5.96
C PRO A 138 6.15 24.36 -5.01
N GLU A 139 7.12 23.64 -5.55
CA GLU A 139 7.97 22.74 -4.75
C GLU A 139 8.77 23.50 -3.68
N SER A 140 9.15 24.76 -3.95
CA SER A 140 9.80 25.63 -2.98
C SER A 140 8.95 25.89 -1.73
N ASP A 141 7.64 26.05 -1.90
CA ASP A 141 6.72 26.32 -0.80
C ASP A 141 6.55 25.06 0.06
N LEU A 142 6.51 23.90 -0.58
CA LEU A 142 6.45 22.59 0.09
C LEU A 142 7.74 22.30 0.84
N ALA A 143 8.91 22.55 0.23
CA ALA A 143 10.21 22.42 0.86
C ALA A 143 10.37 23.32 2.10
N ALA A 144 9.79 24.52 2.06
CA ALA A 144 9.78 25.43 3.21
C ALA A 144 8.86 24.97 4.36
N ILE A 145 7.89 24.09 4.09
CA ILE A 145 7.02 23.49 5.10
C ILE A 145 7.70 22.27 5.73
N PHE A 146 8.25 21.38 4.90
CA PHE A 146 8.79 20.08 5.31
C PHE A 146 10.31 20.14 5.46
N THR A 147 10.76 20.73 6.56
CA THR A 147 12.19 20.98 6.81
C THR A 147 12.87 19.90 7.66
N GLU A 148 12.14 18.94 8.20
CA GLU A 148 12.69 17.95 9.13
C GLU A 148 13.18 16.71 8.37
N ASP A 149 14.34 16.16 8.74
CA ASP A 149 14.79 14.87 8.17
C ASP A 149 14.08 13.67 8.82
N ASP A 150 13.65 13.83 10.09
CA ASP A 150 12.93 12.78 10.80
C ASP A 150 11.48 12.66 10.31
N PHE A 151 11.13 11.46 9.85
CA PHE A 151 9.79 11.11 9.39
C PHE A 151 8.69 11.52 10.38
N LYS A 152 8.89 11.25 11.69
CA LYS A 152 7.86 11.51 12.71
C LYS A 152 7.69 13.01 12.97
N ALA A 153 8.77 13.79 12.91
CA ALA A 153 8.74 15.25 13.02
C ALA A 153 8.01 15.87 11.82
N ASP A 154 8.41 15.51 10.60
CA ASP A 154 7.76 15.99 9.38
C ASP A 154 6.29 15.54 9.28
N TYR A 155 5.96 14.34 9.76
CA TYR A 155 4.57 13.86 9.79
C TYR A 155 3.69 14.69 10.74
N ARG A 156 4.24 15.13 11.87
CA ARG A 156 3.53 16.06 12.78
C ARG A 156 3.27 17.41 12.10
N ILE A 157 4.21 17.89 11.29
CA ILE A 157 4.04 19.08 10.46
C ILE A 157 2.92 18.85 9.44
N LEU A 158 2.98 17.77 8.65
CA LEU A 158 1.97 17.42 7.66
C LEU A 158 0.56 17.42 8.25
N ASN A 159 0.39 16.73 9.38
CA ASN A 159 -0.91 16.62 10.04
C ASN A 159 -1.43 18.00 10.48
N ARG A 160 -0.56 18.84 11.06
CA ARG A 160 -0.90 20.21 11.47
C ARG A 160 -1.27 21.07 10.27
N GLU A 161 -0.49 21.08 9.20
CA GLU A 161 -0.74 21.93 8.03
C GLU A 161 -2.00 21.51 7.26
N VAL A 162 -2.24 20.20 7.11
CA VAL A 162 -3.49 19.69 6.52
C VAL A 162 -4.71 20.09 7.37
N ARG A 163 -4.60 20.02 8.70
CA ARG A 163 -5.68 20.47 9.61
C ARG A 163 -5.97 21.96 9.53
N LYS A 164 -4.96 22.81 9.31
CA LYS A 164 -5.17 24.25 9.08
C LYS A 164 -6.02 24.53 7.84
N LEU A 165 -6.04 23.61 6.86
CA LEU A 165 -6.92 23.69 5.70
C LEU A 165 -8.36 23.22 5.98
N GLY A 166 -8.66 22.73 7.20
CA GLY A 166 -9.97 22.17 7.56
C GLY A 166 -10.16 20.70 7.19
N TYR A 167 -9.10 20.01 6.77
CA TYR A 167 -9.15 18.60 6.34
C TYR A 167 -8.30 17.71 7.25
N ASN A 168 -8.49 16.40 7.13
CA ASN A 168 -7.60 15.40 7.72
C ASN A 168 -6.90 14.64 6.60
N ILE A 169 -5.68 14.17 6.86
CA ILE A 169 -5.00 13.23 5.96
C ILE A 169 -5.93 12.02 5.75
N PRO A 170 -6.16 11.57 4.51
CA PRO A 170 -7.02 10.41 4.25
C PRO A 170 -6.57 9.20 5.08
N PRO A 171 -7.48 8.49 5.77
CA PRO A 171 -7.12 7.38 6.65
C PRO A 171 -6.26 6.31 5.98
N LEU A 172 -6.51 6.03 4.71
CA LEU A 172 -5.77 5.03 3.94
C LEU A 172 -4.29 5.43 3.73
N VAL A 173 -4.02 6.72 3.50
CA VAL A 173 -2.64 7.24 3.39
C VAL A 173 -1.92 7.00 4.73
N ASN A 174 -2.58 7.34 5.84
CA ASN A 174 -2.01 7.12 7.18
C ASN A 174 -1.76 5.64 7.47
N ALA A 175 -2.66 4.76 7.03
CA ALA A 175 -2.45 3.33 7.16
C ALA A 175 -1.15 2.93 6.47
N TYR A 176 -0.96 3.28 5.18
CA TYR A 176 0.27 2.93 4.45
C TYR A 176 1.55 3.47 5.08
N MET A 177 1.55 4.76 5.46
CA MET A 177 2.68 5.41 6.11
C MET A 177 3.07 4.77 7.46
N SER A 178 2.14 4.09 8.12
CA SER A 178 2.38 3.43 9.41
C SER A 178 2.83 1.97 9.30
N LEU A 179 2.75 1.35 8.12
CA LEU A 179 2.97 -0.09 7.97
C LEU A 179 4.43 -0.48 7.89
N SER A 180 5.22 0.30 7.16
CA SER A 180 6.59 -0.03 6.83
C SER A 180 7.39 1.26 6.65
N PRO A 181 8.53 1.41 7.36
CA PRO A 181 9.40 2.57 7.21
C PRO A 181 10.15 2.58 5.86
N THR A 182 10.06 1.50 5.09
CA THR A 182 10.83 1.21 3.87
C THR A 182 9.93 1.01 2.65
N MET A 183 8.65 1.37 2.76
CA MET A 183 7.74 1.45 1.62
C MET A 183 8.40 2.23 0.48
N LYS A 184 8.29 1.74 -0.75
CA LYS A 184 8.72 2.48 -1.95
C LYS A 184 7.52 3.19 -2.57
N LEU A 185 7.73 4.45 -2.92
CA LEU A 185 6.80 5.28 -3.66
C LEU A 185 7.28 5.42 -5.10
N PHE A 186 6.43 5.04 -6.05
CA PHE A 186 6.74 5.07 -7.48
C PHE A 186 6.23 6.33 -8.19
N GLY A 187 5.67 7.28 -7.45
CA GLY A 187 5.05 8.49 -8.00
C GLY A 187 3.58 8.31 -8.34
N THR A 188 2.99 9.38 -8.89
CA THR A 188 1.54 9.51 -9.08
C THR A 188 1.19 9.78 -10.54
N ALA A 189 0.16 9.11 -11.04
CA ALA A 189 -0.43 9.33 -12.36
C ALA A 189 -1.93 9.62 -12.24
N ILE A 190 -2.50 10.28 -13.24
CA ILE A 190 -3.96 10.46 -13.34
C ILE A 190 -4.57 9.28 -14.09
N ASN A 191 -5.62 8.70 -13.53
CA ASN A 191 -6.38 7.62 -14.14
C ASN A 191 -7.59 8.16 -14.92
N TYR A 192 -7.36 8.57 -16.17
CA TYR A 192 -8.41 9.08 -17.06
C TYR A 192 -9.50 8.06 -17.41
N GLY A 193 -9.25 6.77 -17.19
CA GLY A 193 -10.25 5.72 -17.37
C GLY A 193 -11.13 5.49 -16.14
N PHE A 194 -10.91 6.22 -15.05
CA PHE A 194 -11.58 6.01 -13.78
C PHE A 194 -11.77 7.33 -13.01
N GLY A 195 -12.65 8.19 -13.52
CA GLY A 195 -13.08 9.42 -12.82
C GLY A 195 -11.96 10.42 -12.53
N ASP A 196 -10.91 10.42 -13.34
CA ASP A 196 -9.73 11.28 -13.21
C ASP A 196 -9.08 11.25 -11.81
N VAL A 197 -9.18 10.11 -11.13
CA VAL A 197 -8.55 9.93 -9.82
C VAL A 197 -7.03 9.89 -9.95
N GLU A 198 -6.37 10.29 -8.87
CA GLU A 198 -4.92 10.26 -8.77
C GLU A 198 -4.52 8.92 -8.17
N GLU A 199 -3.61 8.21 -8.84
CA GLU A 199 -3.15 6.88 -8.46
C GLU A 199 -1.66 6.94 -8.19
N THR A 200 -1.30 6.68 -6.93
CA THR A 200 0.09 6.68 -6.47
C THR A 200 0.56 5.23 -6.34
N GLY A 201 1.57 4.84 -7.11
CA GLY A 201 2.13 3.49 -7.06
C GLY A 201 2.97 3.30 -5.80
N ILE A 202 2.78 2.18 -5.11
CA ILE A 202 3.53 1.82 -3.90
C ILE A 202 3.96 0.35 -3.90
N LEU A 203 5.09 0.08 -3.25
CA LEU A 203 5.56 -1.28 -2.93
C LEU A 203 5.81 -1.38 -1.42
N ILE A 204 5.38 -2.48 -0.82
CA ILE A 204 5.68 -2.81 0.58
C ILE A 204 6.40 -4.15 0.59
N ALA A 205 7.58 -4.20 1.21
CA ALA A 205 8.26 -5.46 1.51
C ALA A 205 7.61 -6.09 2.75
N ILE A 206 7.30 -7.38 2.66
CA ILE A 206 6.48 -8.09 3.65
C ILE A 206 7.24 -8.29 4.97
N ASP A 207 8.54 -8.57 4.88
CA ASP A 207 9.42 -8.75 6.04
C ASP A 207 9.69 -7.45 6.82
N GLU A 208 9.43 -6.31 6.18
CA GLU A 208 9.55 -4.97 6.77
C GLU A 208 8.21 -4.40 7.26
N ILE A 209 7.13 -5.18 7.17
CA ILE A 209 5.87 -4.83 7.84
C ILE A 209 6.10 -4.93 9.35
N LEU A 210 5.78 -3.85 10.07
CA LEU A 210 5.98 -3.75 11.51
C LEU A 210 5.47 -4.99 12.25
N GLU A 211 6.32 -5.51 13.13
CA GLU A 211 6.13 -6.79 13.82
C GLU A 211 4.79 -6.87 14.58
N GLU A 212 4.30 -5.76 15.12
CA GLU A 212 2.98 -5.69 15.78
C GLU A 212 1.82 -6.05 14.86
N LYS A 213 1.88 -5.65 13.58
CA LYS A 213 0.87 -6.00 12.57
C LYS A 213 1.07 -7.43 12.09
N ARG A 214 2.32 -7.86 11.91
CA ARG A 214 2.67 -9.24 11.54
C ARG A 214 2.16 -10.24 12.58
N VAL A 215 2.47 -10.05 13.86
CA VAL A 215 2.07 -10.95 14.95
C VAL A 215 0.55 -11.04 15.07
N ARG A 216 -0.17 -9.94 14.87
CA ARG A 216 -1.63 -9.91 15.04
C ARG A 216 -2.37 -10.63 13.92
N HIS A 217 -1.91 -10.52 12.67
CA HIS A 217 -2.64 -10.97 11.48
C HIS A 217 -2.11 -12.27 10.88
N ILE A 218 -0.80 -12.54 10.97
CA ILE A 218 -0.20 -13.76 10.40
C ILE A 218 -0.29 -14.92 11.40
N ASN A 219 -0.07 -14.68 12.70
CA ASN A 219 -0.12 -15.76 13.69
C ASN A 219 -1.54 -16.24 13.98
N SER A 220 -2.55 -15.37 13.88
CA SER A 220 -3.97 -15.74 13.98
C SER A 220 -4.35 -16.73 12.87
N PHE A 221 -4.01 -16.40 11.63
CA PHE A 221 -4.27 -17.27 10.47
C PHE A 221 -3.55 -18.61 10.61
N ILE A 222 -2.28 -18.61 11.03
CA ILE A 222 -1.52 -19.85 11.28
C ILE A 222 -2.17 -20.72 12.36
N LYS A 223 -2.72 -20.11 13.42
CA LYS A 223 -3.40 -20.82 14.51
C LYS A 223 -4.69 -21.47 14.03
N GLU A 224 -5.43 -20.81 13.14
CA GLU A 224 -6.66 -21.34 12.53
C GLU A 224 -6.40 -22.37 11.42
N HIS A 225 -5.23 -22.28 10.77
CA HIS A 225 -4.78 -23.17 9.69
C HIS A 225 -3.40 -23.82 9.97
N PRO A 226 -3.28 -24.72 10.97
CA PRO A 226 -2.00 -25.32 11.36
C PRO A 226 -1.31 -26.12 10.24
N GLU A 227 -2.08 -26.64 9.28
CA GLU A 227 -1.59 -27.29 8.08
C GLU A 227 -0.71 -26.38 7.22
N ALA A 228 -0.97 -25.07 7.26
CA ALA A 228 -0.25 -24.09 6.46
C ALA A 228 1.20 -23.87 6.95
N LEU A 229 1.50 -24.19 8.22
CA LEU A 229 2.88 -24.24 8.75
C LEU A 229 3.75 -25.27 8.02
N LYS A 230 3.16 -26.38 7.55
CA LYS A 230 3.88 -27.45 6.84
C LYS A 230 4.28 -27.06 5.41
N ILE A 231 3.71 -26.00 4.86
CA ILE A 231 3.93 -25.52 3.49
C ILE A 231 5.10 -24.53 3.42
N THR A 232 5.54 -24.00 4.56
CA THR A 232 6.53 -22.93 4.57
C THR A 232 7.95 -23.49 4.41
N SER A 233 8.66 -23.02 3.38
CA SER A 233 9.99 -23.52 2.98
C SER A 233 11.14 -23.03 3.87
N GLY A 234 10.85 -22.27 4.94
CA GLY A 234 11.86 -21.56 5.73
C GLY A 234 12.53 -20.40 5.01
N ALA A 235 12.10 -20.05 3.79
CA ALA A 235 12.69 -18.97 3.00
C ALA A 235 12.32 -17.56 3.48
N ASN A 236 11.23 -17.43 4.23
CA ASN A 236 10.82 -16.19 4.88
C ASN A 236 11.14 -16.29 6.38
N ASN A 237 11.85 -15.29 6.92
CA ASN A 237 12.04 -15.09 8.37
C ASN A 237 10.71 -14.76 9.11
N LEU A 238 9.58 -14.98 8.46
CA LEU A 238 8.22 -14.69 8.90
C LEU A 238 7.71 -15.70 9.96
N ILE A 239 8.28 -16.90 10.01
CA ILE A 239 7.85 -17.97 10.93
C ILE A 239 9.07 -18.47 11.69
N TYR A 240 9.17 -18.09 12.97
CA TYR A 240 10.12 -18.74 13.87
C TYR A 240 9.52 -20.08 14.28
N LYS A 241 10.18 -21.20 13.96
CA LYS A 241 9.92 -22.45 14.70
C LYS A 241 10.19 -22.13 16.17
N GLU A 242 9.23 -22.41 17.06
CA GLU A 242 9.49 -22.37 18.49
C GLU A 242 10.74 -23.22 18.74
N LYS A 243 11.75 -22.62 19.39
CA LYS A 243 12.89 -23.40 19.86
C LYS A 243 12.33 -24.42 20.83
N GLU A 244 12.50 -25.70 20.50
CA GLU A 244 12.32 -26.77 21.46
C GLU A 244 13.20 -26.44 22.68
N ILE A 245 12.55 -26.27 23.83
CA ILE A 245 13.19 -26.02 25.13
C ILE A 245 13.77 -27.34 25.64
#